data_AF-A0A8S7XSG8-F1
#
_entry.id   AF-A0A8S7XSG8-F1
#
_cell.length_a   1.000
_cell.length_b   1.000
_cell.length_c   1.000
_cell.angle_alpha   90.00
_cell.angle_beta   90.00
_cell.angle_gamma   90.00
#
_symmetry.space_group_name_H-M   'P 1'
#
loop_
_entity.id
_entity.type
_entity.pdbx_description
1 polymer ?
#
loop_
_entity_poly.entity_id
_entity_poly.type
_entity_poly.pdbx_seq_one_letter_code
_entity_poly.pdbx_strand_id
1 'polypeptide(L)'
;METVFDALKAMGKATSIELAARLDISREEVLNELWELKKAGCVDKSAYTWRVADNNVQQEQPAQVELLEETTTATVAKISECDLTATIEQRGPQTADELATLFGTTSRKVASTLAMAISKGRLIRVNQGGKFRYCIPGDNLPAEPKAASVAETDGKAFPQTAGVALPVQEAATQEDIKTETVADIVQSLPSFTETRADDLVLPSLHMANRELRRAKNHVQKWECVCAALRELNKHRDIVRQITDSSRHVASEK
;
A
#
# COMPACT_ATOMS: atom_id res chain seq x y z
N MET A 1 -27.45 -20.17 -37.21
CA MET A 1 -26.10 -19.61 -37.06
C MET A 1 -25.48 -20.35 -35.88
N GLU A 2 -24.36 -21.02 -36.09
CA GLU A 2 -23.66 -21.75 -35.01
C GLU A 2 -22.95 -20.73 -34.13
N THR A 3 -23.19 -20.75 -32.81
CA THR A 3 -22.51 -19.84 -31.87
C THR A 3 -21.19 -20.44 -31.38
N VAL A 4 -20.29 -19.62 -30.81
CA VAL A 4 -19.03 -20.10 -30.22
C VAL A 4 -19.28 -21.12 -29.11
N PHE A 5 -20.38 -20.96 -28.36
CA PHE A 5 -20.79 -21.91 -27.34
C PHE A 5 -21.22 -23.26 -27.92
N ASP A 6 -22.02 -23.27 -28.99
CA ASP A 6 -22.49 -24.49 -29.65
C ASP A 6 -21.32 -25.28 -30.26
N ALA A 7 -20.38 -24.58 -30.90
CA ALA A 7 -19.16 -25.17 -31.43
C ALA A 7 -18.28 -25.76 -30.32
N LEU A 8 -18.14 -25.05 -29.19
CA LEU A 8 -17.39 -25.54 -28.04
C LEU A 8 -18.06 -26.74 -27.37
N LYS A 9 -19.40 -26.76 -27.29
CA LYS A 9 -20.18 -27.88 -26.76
C LYS A 9 -20.05 -29.12 -27.66
N ALA A 10 -20.04 -28.94 -28.98
CA ALA A 10 -19.84 -30.01 -29.95
C ALA A 10 -18.43 -30.62 -29.87
N MET A 11 -17.40 -29.80 -29.60
CA MET A 11 -16.02 -30.26 -29.45
C MET A 11 -15.68 -30.74 -28.02
N GLY A 12 -16.44 -30.33 -27.02
CA GLY A 12 -16.19 -30.57 -25.58
C GLY A 12 -15.02 -29.76 -25.01
N LYS A 13 -13.85 -29.83 -25.66
CA LYS A 13 -12.65 -29.05 -25.34
C LYS A 13 -12.04 -28.52 -26.64
N ALA A 14 -11.92 -27.20 -26.75
CA ALA A 14 -11.37 -26.58 -27.95
C ALA A 14 -10.47 -25.39 -27.61
N THR A 15 -9.54 -25.10 -28.49
CA THR A 15 -8.75 -23.87 -28.46
C THR A 15 -9.47 -22.75 -29.21
N SER A 16 -9.12 -21.50 -28.93
CA SER A 16 -9.65 -20.35 -29.68
C SER A 16 -9.35 -20.43 -31.18
N ILE A 17 -8.28 -21.15 -31.57
CA ILE A 17 -7.85 -21.30 -32.97
C ILE A 17 -8.75 -22.31 -33.68
N GLU A 18 -9.05 -23.44 -33.03
CA GLU A 18 -9.94 -24.48 -33.57
C GLU A 18 -11.38 -23.97 -33.71
N LEU A 19 -11.85 -23.17 -32.76
CA LEU A 19 -13.18 -22.53 -32.83
C LEU A 19 -13.27 -21.49 -33.94
N ALA A 20 -12.22 -20.67 -34.12
CA ALA A 20 -12.13 -19.70 -35.21
C ALA A 20 -12.16 -20.39 -36.58
N ALA A 21 -11.41 -21.47 -36.75
CA ALA A 21 -11.38 -22.24 -38.00
C ALA A 21 -12.72 -22.92 -38.34
N ARG A 22 -13.49 -23.32 -37.32
CA ARG A 22 -14.81 -23.96 -37.54
C ARG A 22 -15.89 -22.95 -37.89
N LEU A 23 -15.90 -21.80 -37.25
CA LEU A 23 -16.92 -20.79 -37.43
C LEU A 23 -16.61 -19.83 -38.58
N ASP A 24 -15.38 -19.88 -39.12
CA ASP A 24 -14.84 -18.92 -40.09
C ASP A 24 -14.91 -17.47 -39.55
N ILE A 25 -14.65 -17.33 -38.25
CA ILE A 25 -14.69 -16.07 -37.50
C ILE A 25 -13.27 -15.72 -37.04
N SER A 26 -13.00 -14.44 -36.85
CA SER A 26 -11.72 -13.98 -36.32
C SER A 26 -11.43 -14.59 -34.94
N ARG A 27 -10.16 -14.93 -34.68
CA ARG A 27 -9.72 -15.45 -33.36
C ARG A 27 -10.07 -14.48 -32.21
N GLU A 28 -10.05 -13.19 -32.49
CA GLU A 28 -10.30 -12.14 -31.49
C GLU A 28 -11.77 -12.11 -31.07
N GLU A 29 -12.68 -12.21 -32.03
CA GLU A 29 -14.13 -12.28 -31.78
C GLU A 29 -14.49 -13.56 -31.02
N VAL A 30 -13.92 -14.70 -31.40
CA VAL A 30 -14.04 -15.95 -30.63
C VAL A 30 -13.53 -15.80 -29.20
N LEU A 31 -12.39 -15.13 -28.99
CA LEU A 31 -11.87 -14.88 -27.64
C LEU A 31 -12.75 -13.94 -26.84
N ASN A 32 -13.32 -12.91 -27.47
CA ASN A 32 -14.23 -11.98 -26.84
C ASN A 32 -15.50 -12.70 -26.36
N GLU A 33 -16.11 -13.50 -27.22
CA GLU A 33 -17.28 -14.32 -26.86
C GLU A 33 -16.98 -15.35 -25.77
N LEU A 34 -15.84 -16.04 -25.85
CA LEU A 34 -15.43 -17.00 -24.81
C LEU A 34 -15.21 -16.33 -23.45
N TRP A 35 -14.73 -15.08 -23.44
CA TRP A 35 -14.62 -14.31 -22.20
C TRP A 35 -15.98 -13.90 -21.63
N GLU A 36 -16.93 -13.50 -22.48
CA GLU A 36 -18.30 -13.23 -22.05
C GLU A 36 -19.00 -14.49 -21.54
N LEU A 37 -18.87 -15.62 -22.24
CA LEU A 37 -19.40 -16.92 -21.79
C LEU A 37 -18.77 -17.39 -20.48
N LYS A 38 -17.50 -17.06 -20.26
CA LYS A 38 -16.82 -17.34 -18.99
C LYS A 38 -17.31 -16.44 -17.86
N LYS A 39 -17.60 -15.16 -18.13
CA LYS A 39 -18.25 -14.26 -17.15
C LYS A 39 -19.66 -14.76 -16.81
N ALA A 40 -20.37 -15.30 -17.78
CA ALA A 40 -21.67 -15.93 -17.62
C ALA A 40 -21.62 -17.30 -16.92
N GLY A 41 -20.42 -17.86 -16.64
CA GLY A 41 -20.26 -19.15 -15.99
C GLY A 41 -20.55 -20.37 -16.88
N CYS A 42 -20.72 -20.17 -18.19
CA CYS A 42 -21.01 -21.23 -19.16
C CYS A 42 -19.75 -21.98 -19.60
N VAL A 43 -18.59 -21.34 -19.52
CA VAL A 43 -17.33 -21.86 -20.07
C VAL A 43 -16.16 -21.67 -19.09
N ASP A 44 -15.40 -22.73 -18.89
CA ASP A 44 -14.16 -22.75 -18.14
C ASP A 44 -12.92 -22.62 -19.04
N LYS A 45 -11.92 -21.88 -18.56
CA LYS A 45 -10.60 -21.75 -19.19
C LYS A 45 -9.57 -22.58 -18.45
N SER A 46 -8.90 -23.47 -19.16
CA SER A 46 -7.75 -24.22 -18.64
C SER A 46 -6.52 -24.01 -19.52
N ALA A 47 -5.49 -23.36 -18.99
CA ALA A 47 -4.25 -23.05 -19.70
C ALA A 47 -4.47 -22.45 -21.12
N TYR A 48 -4.56 -23.28 -22.15
CA TYR A 48 -4.75 -22.94 -23.56
C TYR A 48 -6.05 -23.48 -24.19
N THR A 49 -6.86 -24.23 -23.45
CA THR A 49 -8.14 -24.79 -23.91
C THR A 49 -9.32 -24.23 -23.13
N TRP A 50 -10.44 -24.14 -23.82
CA TRP A 50 -11.74 -23.79 -23.29
C TRP A 50 -12.61 -25.05 -23.22
N ARG A 51 -13.55 -25.08 -22.29
CA ARG A 51 -14.49 -26.19 -22.09
C ARG A 51 -15.79 -25.66 -21.53
N VAL A 52 -16.91 -26.27 -21.90
CA VAL A 52 -18.19 -25.98 -21.26
C VAL A 52 -18.12 -26.38 -19.79
N ALA A 53 -18.62 -25.54 -18.88
CA ALA A 53 -18.68 -25.86 -17.46
C ALA A 53 -19.66 -27.02 -17.22
N ASP A 54 -19.29 -27.98 -16.37
CA ASP A 54 -20.09 -29.18 -16.05
C ASP A 54 -21.27 -28.88 -15.11
N ASN A 55 -21.96 -27.76 -15.33
CA ASN A 55 -23.17 -27.42 -14.61
C ASN A 55 -24.33 -28.15 -15.29
N ASN A 56 -24.90 -29.13 -14.60
CA ASN A 56 -26.00 -29.94 -15.08
C ASN A 56 -27.23 -29.07 -15.39
N VAL A 57 -27.76 -29.22 -16.62
CA VAL A 57 -29.12 -28.88 -17.11
C VAL A 57 -29.35 -27.55 -17.89
N GLN A 58 -29.86 -27.73 -19.14
CA GLN A 58 -30.60 -26.82 -20.07
C GLN A 58 -29.84 -25.61 -20.65
N GLN A 59 -29.51 -25.50 -21.95
CA GLN A 59 -30.34 -25.58 -23.18
C GLN A 59 -31.71 -24.88 -23.06
N GLU A 60 -31.74 -23.57 -23.31
CA GLU A 60 -32.63 -22.87 -24.27
C GLU A 60 -32.33 -21.35 -24.26
N GLN A 61 -32.02 -20.79 -25.43
CA GLN A 61 -32.20 -19.35 -25.76
C GLN A 61 -33.65 -19.19 -26.28
N PRO A 62 -34.23 -17.98 -26.47
CA PRO A 62 -33.82 -16.62 -26.09
C PRO A 62 -34.96 -15.78 -25.46
N ALA A 63 -34.65 -14.78 -24.63
CA ALA A 63 -35.46 -13.56 -24.53
C ALA A 63 -34.73 -12.48 -23.73
N GLN A 64 -34.88 -11.26 -24.22
CA GLN A 64 -34.44 -10.01 -23.60
C GLN A 64 -35.03 -9.81 -22.19
N VAL A 65 -34.46 -8.81 -21.51
CA VAL A 65 -35.06 -7.92 -20.49
C VAL A 65 -34.32 -7.96 -19.15
N GLU A 66 -33.64 -6.84 -18.91
CA GLU A 66 -33.53 -6.08 -17.66
C GLU A 66 -33.48 -6.83 -16.32
N LEU A 67 -32.41 -6.50 -15.59
CA LEU A 67 -32.44 -6.11 -14.17
C LEU A 67 -32.71 -7.19 -13.12
N LEU A 68 -31.73 -7.25 -12.21
CA LEU A 68 -31.85 -7.51 -10.77
C LEU A 68 -31.96 -8.96 -10.28
N GLU A 69 -30.96 -9.27 -9.45
CA GLU A 69 -31.03 -10.00 -8.17
C GLU A 69 -31.11 -11.54 -8.13
N GLU A 70 -30.19 -12.07 -7.30
CA GLU A 70 -30.33 -13.20 -6.38
C GLU A 70 -30.65 -14.59 -6.98
N THR A 71 -30.04 -15.72 -6.63
CA THR A 71 -29.17 -16.12 -5.51
C THR A 71 -28.59 -17.52 -5.82
N THR A 72 -27.41 -17.80 -5.25
CA THR A 72 -26.93 -19.13 -4.78
C THR A 72 -26.74 -20.31 -5.74
N THR A 73 -25.51 -20.85 -5.76
CA THR A 73 -25.25 -22.24 -5.33
C THR A 73 -23.78 -22.43 -4.95
N ALA A 74 -23.57 -23.17 -3.87
CA ALA A 74 -22.31 -23.35 -3.15
C ALA A 74 -21.33 -24.27 -3.88
N THR A 75 -20.07 -23.84 -4.04
CA THR A 75 -18.89 -24.72 -3.94
C THR A 75 -17.61 -23.92 -3.66
N VAL A 76 -16.92 -24.27 -2.57
CA VAL A 76 -15.55 -23.90 -2.16
C VAL A 76 -15.23 -22.40 -2.18
N ALA A 77 -15.35 -21.76 -1.01
CA ALA A 77 -15.06 -20.36 -0.73
C ALA A 77 -13.65 -19.87 -1.17
N LYS A 78 -13.51 -19.60 -2.46
CA LYS A 78 -12.63 -18.55 -2.97
C LYS A 78 -13.34 -17.25 -2.68
N ILE A 79 -13.01 -16.68 -1.52
CA ILE A 79 -13.41 -15.31 -1.17
C ILE A 79 -13.01 -14.43 -2.35
N SER A 80 -13.98 -13.87 -3.07
CA SER A 80 -13.69 -12.89 -4.09
C SER A 80 -13.34 -11.56 -3.42
N GLU A 81 -12.37 -10.85 -3.97
CA GLU A 81 -12.07 -9.47 -3.55
C GLU A 81 -13.33 -8.59 -3.68
N CYS A 82 -14.14 -8.83 -4.72
CA CYS A 82 -15.36 -8.11 -5.01
C CYS A 82 -16.44 -8.29 -3.93
N ASP A 83 -16.56 -9.50 -3.36
CA ASP A 83 -17.58 -9.76 -2.33
C ASP A 83 -17.21 -9.05 -1.03
N LEU A 84 -15.92 -9.05 -0.66
CA LEU A 84 -15.43 -8.32 0.51
C LEU A 84 -15.60 -6.81 0.32
N THR A 85 -15.25 -6.27 -0.84
CA THR A 85 -15.44 -4.84 -1.11
C THR A 85 -16.93 -4.48 -1.06
N ALA A 86 -17.80 -5.25 -1.72
CA ALA A 86 -19.26 -5.07 -1.71
C ALA A 86 -19.84 -4.99 -0.29
N THR A 87 -19.39 -5.87 0.61
CA THR A 87 -19.83 -5.83 2.01
C THR A 87 -19.36 -4.60 2.77
N ILE A 88 -18.17 -4.07 2.46
CA ILE A 88 -17.67 -2.81 3.01
C ILE A 88 -18.47 -1.63 2.43
N GLU A 89 -18.94 -1.69 1.18
CA GLU A 89 -19.77 -0.62 0.58
C GLU A 89 -21.15 -0.58 1.22
N GLN A 90 -21.75 -1.74 1.45
CA GLN A 90 -23.09 -1.85 2.04
C GLN A 90 -23.12 -1.58 3.55
N ARG A 91 -22.12 -2.07 4.30
CA ARG A 91 -22.10 -2.02 5.78
C ARG A 91 -21.17 -0.97 6.35
N GLY A 92 -20.42 -0.26 5.50
CA GLY A 92 -19.44 0.73 5.92
C GLY A 92 -18.16 0.14 6.50
N PRO A 93 -17.39 0.93 7.28
CA PRO A 93 -16.08 0.53 7.79
C PRO A 93 -16.11 -0.79 8.57
N GLN A 94 -15.49 -1.85 8.04
CA GLN A 94 -15.44 -3.17 8.69
C GLN A 94 -14.04 -3.57 9.14
N THR A 95 -13.97 -4.39 10.19
CA THR A 95 -12.71 -4.98 10.63
C THR A 95 -12.42 -6.31 9.94
N ALA A 96 -11.14 -6.69 9.89
CA ALA A 96 -10.74 -7.98 9.32
C ALA A 96 -11.45 -9.17 9.99
N ASP A 97 -11.72 -9.09 11.30
CA ASP A 97 -12.37 -10.14 12.08
C ASP A 97 -13.88 -10.24 11.81
N GLU A 98 -14.53 -9.10 11.59
CA GLU A 98 -15.95 -9.04 11.20
C GLU A 98 -16.16 -9.66 9.83
N LEU A 99 -15.30 -9.30 8.85
CA LEU A 99 -15.29 -9.92 7.53
C LEU A 99 -14.94 -11.42 7.59
N ALA A 100 -13.98 -11.79 8.43
CA ALA A 100 -13.62 -13.20 8.62
C ALA A 100 -14.82 -14.03 9.13
N THR A 101 -15.59 -13.46 10.06
CA THR A 101 -16.80 -14.11 10.61
C THR A 101 -17.90 -14.22 9.55
N LEU A 102 -18.16 -13.15 8.78
CA LEU A 102 -19.19 -13.13 7.73
C LEU A 102 -18.90 -14.12 6.60
N PHE A 103 -17.63 -14.23 6.19
CA PHE A 103 -17.21 -15.08 5.08
C PHE A 103 -16.73 -16.47 5.54
N GLY A 104 -16.84 -16.80 6.83
CA GLY A 104 -16.40 -18.09 7.38
C GLY A 104 -14.91 -18.37 7.16
N THR A 105 -14.07 -17.33 7.21
CA THR A 105 -12.65 -17.39 6.88
C THR A 105 -11.77 -16.83 8.01
N THR A 106 -10.47 -16.65 7.74
CA THR A 106 -9.54 -16.10 8.74
C THR A 106 -9.22 -14.64 8.44
N SER A 107 -9.01 -13.83 9.47
CA SER A 107 -8.63 -12.41 9.32
C SER A 107 -7.37 -12.23 8.47
N ARG A 108 -6.45 -13.20 8.51
CA ARG A 108 -5.26 -13.24 7.65
C ARG A 108 -5.63 -13.39 6.18
N LYS A 109 -6.56 -14.30 5.85
CA LYS A 109 -7.01 -14.53 4.47
C LYS A 109 -7.75 -13.30 3.94
N VAL A 110 -8.61 -12.67 4.75
CA VAL A 110 -9.26 -11.39 4.41
C VAL A 110 -8.23 -10.30 4.12
N ALA A 111 -7.25 -10.12 5.00
CA ALA A 111 -6.20 -9.12 4.81
C ALA A 111 -5.36 -9.37 3.54
N SER A 112 -5.04 -10.64 3.24
CA SER A 112 -4.33 -11.02 2.02
C SER A 112 -5.17 -10.75 0.77
N THR A 113 -6.47 -11.03 0.79
CA THR A 113 -7.37 -10.76 -0.35
C THR A 113 -7.55 -9.25 -0.59
N LEU A 114 -7.67 -8.45 0.48
CA LEU A 114 -7.84 -7.00 0.38
C LEU A 114 -6.53 -6.23 0.11
N ALA A 115 -5.36 -6.87 0.24
CA ALA A 115 -4.07 -6.19 0.05
C ALA A 115 -3.96 -5.55 -1.34
N MET A 116 -4.45 -6.24 -2.38
CA MET A 116 -4.45 -5.72 -3.75
C MET A 116 -5.42 -4.53 -3.90
N ALA A 117 -6.60 -4.61 -3.30
CA ALA A 117 -7.59 -3.53 -3.27
C ALA A 117 -7.00 -2.25 -2.66
N ILE A 118 -6.23 -2.41 -1.58
CA ILE A 118 -5.55 -1.31 -0.88
C ILE A 118 -4.43 -0.74 -1.74
N SER A 119 -3.59 -1.60 -2.35
CA SER A 119 -2.50 -1.13 -3.22
C SER A 119 -3.00 -0.36 -4.46
N LYS A 120 -4.20 -0.69 -4.95
CA LYS A 120 -4.87 0.00 -6.06
C LYS A 120 -5.67 1.22 -5.63
N GLY A 121 -5.69 1.54 -4.33
CA GLY A 121 -6.44 2.67 -3.79
C GLY A 121 -7.95 2.51 -3.83
N ARG A 122 -8.49 1.29 -3.96
CA ARG A 122 -9.94 1.00 -3.90
C ARG A 122 -10.46 0.84 -2.48
N LEU A 123 -9.56 0.58 -1.53
CA LEU A 123 -9.85 0.52 -0.10
C LEU A 123 -8.75 1.26 0.66
N ILE A 124 -9.15 1.92 1.74
CA ILE A 124 -8.25 2.55 2.70
C ILE A 124 -8.38 1.80 4.03
N ARG A 125 -7.24 1.52 4.65
CA ARG A 125 -7.20 0.98 6.02
C ARG A 125 -7.00 2.14 6.99
N VAL A 126 -8.03 2.44 7.80
CA VAL A 126 -8.01 3.53 8.79
C VAL A 126 -7.97 2.93 10.20
N ASN A 127 -7.19 3.54 11.10
CA ASN A 127 -7.22 3.21 12.52
C ASN A 127 -8.31 4.06 13.19
N GLN A 128 -9.35 3.40 13.70
CA GLN A 128 -10.42 4.03 14.47
C GLN A 128 -10.46 3.38 15.86
N GLY A 129 -10.14 4.15 16.90
CA GLY A 129 -10.22 3.68 18.28
C GLY A 129 -9.30 2.51 18.63
N GLY A 130 -8.13 2.39 17.97
CA GLY A 130 -7.17 1.31 18.23
C GLY A 130 -7.41 0.04 17.40
N LYS A 131 -8.45 0.00 16.55
CA LYS A 131 -8.73 -1.11 15.64
C LYS A 131 -8.67 -0.64 14.19
N PHE A 132 -8.09 -1.47 13.33
CA PHE A 132 -8.00 -1.18 11.90
C PHE A 132 -9.29 -1.59 11.19
N ARG A 133 -9.91 -0.63 10.49
CA ARG A 133 -11.10 -0.84 9.67
C ARG A 133 -10.76 -0.57 8.19
N TYR A 134 -11.35 -1.34 7.30
CA TYR A 134 -11.28 -1.14 5.85
C TYR A 134 -12.46 -0.27 5.43
N CYS A 135 -12.19 0.77 4.64
CA CYS A 135 -13.16 1.75 4.16
C CYS A 135 -13.00 1.96 2.66
N ILE A 136 -14.05 2.38 1.97
CA ILE A 136 -13.96 2.82 0.57
C ILE A 136 -13.52 4.28 0.54
N PRO A 137 -12.54 4.64 -0.28
CA PRO A 137 -12.22 6.03 -0.56
C PRO A 137 -13.39 6.67 -1.30
N GLY A 138 -14.06 7.64 -0.67
CA GLY A 138 -15.06 8.49 -1.34
C GLY A 138 -16.37 8.64 -0.57
N ASP A 139 -16.97 7.55 -0.09
CA ASP A 139 -18.40 7.60 0.31
C ASP A 139 -18.69 7.40 1.80
N ASN A 140 -17.69 7.11 2.66
CA ASN A 140 -17.87 7.11 4.12
C ASN A 140 -16.57 7.52 4.85
N LEU A 141 -16.04 8.69 4.48
CA LEU A 141 -15.15 9.40 5.38
C LEU A 141 -16.05 10.04 6.47
N PRO A 142 -15.94 9.70 7.77
CA PRO A 142 -16.20 10.73 8.76
C PRO A 142 -15.25 11.87 8.41
N ALA A 143 -15.80 13.09 8.39
CA ALA A 143 -15.06 14.33 8.18
C ALA A 143 -13.68 14.25 8.83
N GLU A 144 -12.68 14.72 8.10
CA GLU A 144 -11.31 14.99 8.52
C GLU A 144 -11.07 14.81 10.02
N PRO A 145 -10.05 14.05 10.47
CA PRO A 145 -9.31 14.55 11.61
C PRO A 145 -8.73 15.89 11.17
N LYS A 146 -9.47 16.96 11.50
CA LYS A 146 -8.94 18.29 11.71
C LYS A 146 -7.61 18.08 12.41
N ALA A 147 -6.52 18.38 11.72
CA ALA A 147 -5.24 18.64 12.35
C ALA A 147 -5.44 19.90 13.20
N ALA A 148 -6.08 19.73 14.36
CA ALA A 148 -5.75 20.51 15.52
C ALA A 148 -4.33 20.06 15.87
N SER A 149 -3.38 20.82 15.33
CA SER A 149 -2.04 20.92 15.87
C SER A 149 -2.15 20.93 17.40
N VAL A 150 -1.72 19.83 18.03
CA VAL A 150 -1.42 19.85 19.45
C VAL A 150 -0.26 20.81 19.59
N ALA A 151 -0.59 22.01 20.06
CA ALA A 151 0.34 23.01 20.48
C ALA A 151 1.29 22.39 21.51
N GLU A 152 2.56 22.70 21.28
CA GLU A 152 3.67 22.47 22.16
C GLU A 152 3.32 22.87 23.60
N THR A 153 3.67 21.98 24.52
CA THR A 153 3.74 22.29 25.94
C THR A 153 4.84 23.31 26.22
N ASP A 154 4.50 24.27 27.07
CA ASP A 154 5.39 25.09 27.90
C ASP A 154 6.27 26.16 27.23
N GLY A 155 5.63 27.27 26.88
CA GLY A 155 6.28 28.57 26.66
C GLY A 155 5.63 29.65 27.52
N LYS A 156 6.10 29.79 28.76
CA LYS A 156 5.75 30.88 29.68
C LYS A 156 6.31 32.21 29.18
N ALA A 157 5.47 33.26 29.30
CA ALA A 157 5.75 34.71 29.25
C ALA A 157 5.49 35.48 27.93
N PHE A 158 4.40 36.26 27.96
CA PHE A 158 4.10 37.49 27.21
C PHE A 158 5.17 38.60 27.45
N PRO A 159 5.14 39.76 26.76
CA PRO A 159 5.23 40.02 25.32
C PRO A 159 6.32 41.07 24.99
N GLN A 160 6.38 41.50 23.72
CA GLN A 160 7.21 42.55 23.13
C GLN A 160 7.38 43.85 23.96
N THR A 161 8.57 44.45 23.85
CA THR A 161 8.74 45.91 23.97
C THR A 161 9.79 46.40 22.97
N ALA A 162 9.35 47.23 22.02
CA ALA A 162 10.22 48.09 21.23
C ALA A 162 10.60 49.33 22.05
N GLY A 163 11.83 49.81 21.90
CA GLY A 163 12.17 51.21 22.14
C GLY A 163 13.35 51.49 23.09
N VAL A 164 14.40 52.05 22.47
CA VAL A 164 15.18 53.20 22.99
C VAL A 164 16.30 52.93 24.01
N ALA A 165 17.54 53.02 23.53
CA ALA A 165 18.61 53.96 23.95
C ALA A 165 20.01 53.31 23.94
N LEU A 166 20.87 53.80 23.03
CA LEU A 166 22.34 53.75 23.13
C LEU A 166 22.81 54.51 24.38
N PRO A 167 24.02 54.22 24.90
CA PRO A 167 25.15 55.11 24.59
C PRO A 167 26.54 54.46 24.38
N VAL A 168 27.34 55.13 23.51
CA VAL A 168 28.78 55.53 23.68
C VAL A 168 29.84 54.41 23.60
N GLN A 169 30.54 54.22 22.47
CA GLN A 169 31.70 54.92 21.86
C GLN A 169 33.09 54.59 22.45
N GLU A 170 34.00 54.10 21.58
CA GLU A 170 35.42 54.49 21.40
C GLU A 170 36.02 53.63 20.24
N ALA A 171 36.14 54.16 19.00
CA ALA A 171 37.31 54.79 18.37
C ALA A 171 38.46 53.78 18.02
N ALA A 172 39.14 53.75 16.87
CA ALA A 172 39.08 54.37 15.54
C ALA A 172 40.15 53.67 14.65
N THR A 173 39.92 53.50 13.34
CA THR A 173 40.85 53.49 12.15
C THR A 173 40.18 52.67 11.04
N GLN A 174 39.55 53.29 10.04
CA GLN A 174 40.07 53.89 8.79
C GLN A 174 40.53 52.86 7.73
N GLU A 175 39.90 52.98 6.55
CA GLU A 175 40.28 52.49 5.21
C GLU A 175 39.97 51.02 4.88
N ASP A 176 38.94 50.75 4.06
CA ASP A 176 39.07 50.76 2.60
C ASP A 176 37.69 50.41 2.00
N ILE A 177 36.96 51.41 1.51
CA ILE A 177 35.72 51.19 0.75
C ILE A 177 36.14 50.85 -0.67
N LYS A 178 36.33 49.55 -0.95
CA LYS A 178 36.41 49.07 -2.34
C LYS A 178 35.00 48.71 -2.79
N THR A 179 34.55 49.46 -3.78
CA THR A 179 33.34 49.21 -4.57
C THR A 179 33.42 47.83 -5.21
N GLU A 180 32.91 46.82 -4.50
CA GLU A 180 32.57 45.50 -5.04
C GLU A 180 31.53 45.74 -6.14
N THR A 181 32.03 45.77 -7.37
CA THR A 181 31.25 46.09 -8.57
C THR A 181 30.21 45.00 -8.76
N VAL A 182 29.03 45.31 -9.27
CA VAL A 182 27.91 44.35 -9.49
C VAL A 182 28.34 43.03 -10.16
N ALA A 183 29.44 43.05 -10.92
CA ALA A 183 30.10 41.87 -11.47
C ALA A 183 30.57 40.86 -10.40
N ASP A 184 31.17 41.29 -9.29
CA ASP A 184 31.63 40.41 -8.20
C ASP A 184 30.46 39.73 -7.49
N ILE A 185 29.32 40.43 -7.32
CA ILE A 185 28.10 39.84 -6.74
C ILE A 185 27.50 38.79 -7.67
N VAL A 186 27.50 39.02 -8.99
CA VAL A 186 27.02 38.06 -9.99
C VAL A 186 27.95 36.84 -10.08
N GLN A 187 29.26 37.02 -9.87
CA GLN A 187 30.23 35.93 -9.83
C GLN A 187 30.20 35.14 -8.51
N SER A 188 29.78 35.78 -7.43
CA SER A 188 29.59 35.19 -6.10
C SER A 188 28.28 34.42 -5.96
N LEU A 189 27.30 34.68 -6.82
CA LEU A 189 26.13 33.81 -6.93
C LEU A 189 26.60 32.47 -7.51
N PRO A 190 26.50 31.35 -6.75
CA PRO A 190 26.83 30.05 -7.29
C PRO A 190 25.98 29.84 -8.54
N SER A 191 26.63 29.55 -9.66
CA SER A 191 25.93 29.33 -10.92
C SER A 191 24.92 28.20 -10.69
N PHE A 192 23.63 28.47 -10.90
CA PHE A 192 22.54 27.48 -10.85
C PHE A 192 22.68 26.34 -11.87
N THR A 193 23.83 26.26 -12.56
CA THR A 193 24.29 25.19 -13.42
C THR A 193 25.25 24.22 -12.73
N GLU A 194 25.44 24.30 -11.41
CA GLU A 194 25.86 23.12 -10.63
C GLU A 194 24.70 22.13 -10.62
N THR A 195 24.56 21.44 -11.75
CA THR A 195 23.82 20.19 -11.79
C THR A 195 24.55 19.31 -10.79
N ARG A 196 24.00 19.16 -9.59
CA ARG A 196 24.33 18.08 -8.67
C ARG A 196 24.02 16.79 -9.43
N ALA A 197 24.97 16.35 -10.24
CA ALA A 197 24.79 15.30 -11.23
C ALA A 197 24.39 13.98 -10.56
N ASP A 198 24.70 13.86 -9.27
CA ASP A 198 24.40 12.67 -8.47
C ASP A 198 22.92 12.51 -8.12
N ASP A 199 22.09 13.55 -8.22
CA ASP A 199 20.66 13.46 -7.89
C ASP A 199 19.80 12.99 -9.10
N LEU A 200 20.39 12.92 -10.30
CA LEU A 200 19.69 12.55 -11.55
C LEU A 200 20.19 11.25 -12.18
N VAL A 201 21.30 10.68 -11.68
CA VAL A 201 21.81 9.40 -12.18
C VAL A 201 21.18 8.28 -11.38
N LEU A 202 20.23 7.58 -12.00
CA LEU A 202 19.71 6.32 -11.46
C LEU A 202 20.89 5.39 -11.14
N PRO A 203 21.06 4.95 -9.88
CA PRO A 203 22.12 4.02 -9.53
C PRO A 203 22.02 2.76 -10.40
N SER A 204 23.15 2.23 -10.85
CA SER A 204 23.13 0.99 -11.61
C SER A 204 22.48 -0.13 -10.79
N LEU A 205 21.80 -1.06 -11.46
CA LEU A 205 21.16 -2.21 -10.81
C LEU A 205 22.15 -2.98 -9.92
N HIS A 206 23.42 -3.07 -10.33
CA HIS A 206 24.47 -3.71 -9.55
C HIS A 206 24.76 -2.96 -8.23
N MET A 207 24.87 -1.63 -8.29
CA MET A 207 25.07 -0.79 -7.12
C MET A 207 23.87 -0.86 -6.17
N ALA A 208 22.64 -0.75 -6.68
CA ALA A 208 21.43 -0.88 -5.88
C ALA A 208 21.36 -2.26 -5.18
N ASN A 209 21.71 -3.35 -5.86
CA ASN A 209 21.76 -4.68 -5.26
C ASN A 209 22.89 -4.86 -4.23
N ARG A 210 23.99 -4.12 -4.37
CA ARG A 210 25.07 -4.11 -3.38
C ARG A 210 24.63 -3.38 -2.12
N GLU A 211 23.98 -2.24 -2.26
CA GLU A 211 23.41 -1.51 -1.12
C GLU A 211 22.28 -2.31 -0.44
N LEU A 212 21.44 -3.00 -1.21
CA LEU A 212 20.44 -3.91 -0.66
C LEU A 212 21.08 -5.00 0.21
N ARG A 213 22.20 -5.59 -0.23
CA ARG A 213 22.93 -6.60 0.57
C ARG A 213 23.50 -6.01 1.85
N ARG A 214 24.04 -4.79 1.79
CA ARG A 214 24.53 -4.07 2.98
C ARG A 214 23.41 -3.76 3.97
N ALA A 215 22.29 -3.23 3.48
CA ALA A 215 21.11 -2.95 4.28
C ALA A 215 20.58 -4.23 4.95
N LYS A 216 20.48 -5.34 4.22
CA LYS A 216 20.11 -6.65 4.79
C LYS A 216 21.06 -7.09 5.91
N ASN A 217 22.37 -6.94 5.72
CA ASN A 217 23.35 -7.25 6.77
C ASN A 217 23.18 -6.35 8.00
N HIS A 218 22.87 -5.05 7.82
CA HIS A 218 22.59 -4.16 8.94
C HIS A 218 21.31 -4.57 9.69
N VAL A 219 20.26 -4.95 8.98
CA VAL A 219 19.01 -5.46 9.58
C VAL A 219 19.30 -6.71 10.42
N GLN A 220 20.05 -7.68 9.89
CA GLN A 220 20.43 -8.88 10.65
C GLN A 220 21.24 -8.55 11.92
N LYS A 221 22.15 -7.58 11.85
CA LYS A 221 22.89 -7.12 13.04
C LYS A 221 21.94 -6.51 14.08
N TRP A 222 20.99 -5.68 13.64
CA TRP A 222 19.99 -5.10 14.54
C TRP A 222 19.05 -6.15 15.12
N GLU A 223 18.65 -7.16 14.36
CA GLU A 223 17.87 -8.30 14.86
C GLU A 223 18.63 -9.06 15.97
N CYS A 224 19.94 -9.27 15.78
CA CYS A 224 20.79 -9.87 16.80
C CYS A 224 20.86 -9.01 18.08
N VAL A 225 21.03 -7.69 17.93
CA VAL A 225 20.99 -6.76 19.07
C VAL A 225 19.63 -6.80 19.77
N CYS A 226 18.53 -6.80 19.03
CA CYS A 226 17.19 -6.94 19.60
C CYS A 226 17.00 -8.27 20.32
N ALA A 227 17.55 -9.38 19.81
CA ALA A 227 17.52 -10.67 20.49
C ALA A 227 18.31 -10.64 21.81
N ALA A 228 19.52 -10.07 21.80
CA ALA A 228 20.34 -9.89 22.99
C ALA A 228 19.64 -9.00 24.04
N LEU A 229 19.02 -7.90 23.62
CA LEU A 229 18.25 -7.02 24.50
C LEU A 229 17.01 -7.72 25.08
N ARG A 230 16.31 -8.55 24.30
CA ARG A 230 15.20 -9.36 24.82
C ARG A 230 15.67 -10.34 25.89
N GLU A 231 16.82 -10.98 25.68
CA GLU A 231 17.38 -11.89 26.68
C GLU A 231 17.79 -11.15 27.95
N LEU A 232 18.48 -10.01 27.82
CA LEU A 232 18.84 -9.17 28.96
C LEU A 232 17.60 -8.70 29.73
N ASN A 233 16.52 -8.37 29.02
CA ASN A 233 15.27 -7.92 29.63
C ASN A 233 14.52 -9.03 30.38
N LYS A 234 14.72 -10.32 30.05
CA LYS A 234 14.19 -11.43 30.86
C LYS A 234 14.83 -11.46 32.24
N HIS A 235 16.12 -11.10 32.32
CA HIS A 235 16.91 -11.09 33.55
C HIS A 235 17.02 -9.69 34.16
N ARG A 236 16.05 -8.80 33.89
CA ARG A 236 16.09 -7.38 34.29
C ARG A 236 16.35 -7.19 35.77
N ASP A 237 15.74 -8.01 36.63
CA ASP A 237 15.90 -7.90 38.08
C ASP A 237 17.33 -8.23 38.52
N ILE A 238 17.95 -9.24 37.90
CA ILE A 238 19.34 -9.63 38.14
C ILE A 238 20.28 -8.51 37.69
N VAL A 239 20.05 -7.96 36.49
CA VAL A 239 20.84 -6.84 35.96
C VAL A 239 20.73 -5.60 36.86
N ARG A 240 19.53 -5.32 37.38
CA ARG A 240 19.29 -4.22 38.32
C ARG A 240 20.06 -4.45 39.62
N GLN A 241 20.00 -5.66 40.18
CA GLN A 241 20.71 -6.02 41.41
C GLN A 241 22.24 -5.88 41.27
N ILE A 242 22.81 -6.30 40.13
CA ILE A 242 24.25 -6.12 39.84
C ILE A 242 24.60 -4.64 39.76
N THR A 243 23.78 -3.84 39.07
CA THR A 243 24.03 -2.40 38.90
C THR A 243 23.93 -1.63 40.22
N ASP A 244 22.98 -2.01 41.08
CA ASP A 244 22.80 -1.40 42.41
C ASP A 244 23.91 -1.83 43.37
N SER A 245 24.32 -3.11 43.34
CA SER A 245 25.45 -3.60 44.14
C SER A 245 26.78 -2.96 43.73
N SER A 246 27.01 -2.75 42.43
CA SER A 246 28.20 -2.06 41.92
C SER A 246 28.25 -0.58 42.35
N ARG A 247 27.11 0.09 42.47
CA ARG A 247 27.04 1.49 42.91
C ARG A 247 27.34 1.63 44.41
N HIS A 248 26.94 0.66 45.22
CA HIS A 248 27.28 0.66 46.64
C HIS A 248 28.78 0.45 46.89
N VAL A 249 29.44 -0.45 46.14
CA VAL A 249 30.90 -0.68 46.27
C VAL A 249 31.73 0.52 45.83
N ALA A 250 31.25 1.31 44.86
CA ALA A 250 31.94 2.52 44.40
C ALA A 250 31.81 3.71 45.37
N SER A 251 30.85 3.68 46.30
CA SER A 251 30.62 4.74 47.29
C SER A 251 31.39 4.56 48.60
N GLU A 252 32.04 3.41 48.81
CA GLU A 252 32.83 3.08 50.01
C GLU A 252 34.35 3.31 49.83
N LYS A 253 34.77 4.01 48.78
CA LYS A 253 36.17 4.42 48.55
C LYS A 253 36.37 5.92 48.63
#